data_AF-A0ABD3Q2G6-F1
#
_entry.id   AF-A0ABD3Q2G6-F1
#
_cell.length_a   1.000
_cell.length_b   1.000
_cell.length_c   1.000
_cell.angle_alpha   90.00
_cell.angle_beta   90.00
_cell.angle_gamma   90.00
#
_symmetry.space_group_name_H-M   'P 1'
#
loop_
_entity.id
_entity.type
_entity.pdbx_description
1 polymer ?
#
loop_
_entity_poly.entity_id
_entity_poly.type
_entity_poly.pdbx_seq_one_letter_code
_entity_poly.pdbx_strand_id
1 'polypeptide(L)'
;MPSTWLKMSDFDFPSAMPPKPQQSMEERLRESATSYIADITARLGKGVDPPQELEALRKVRDDEGSDVQTLSLKIYELMIEQGMMYDVDPDTGVLTPTQFDIKNNLDIPEVKAEFNHLYSYGMELIKRGMLDLDVVKETVKKRLIERTGLSPEEFDAWLGY
;
A
#
# COMPACT_ATOMS: atom_id res chain seq x y z
N MET A 1 -49.41 -12.60 -44.48
CA MET A 1 -48.46 -12.52 -43.35
C MET A 1 -47.33 -11.56 -43.70
N PRO A 2 -47.39 -10.30 -43.25
CA PRO A 2 -46.19 -9.51 -43.04
C PRO A 2 -46.07 -9.14 -41.56
N SER A 3 -44.97 -9.54 -40.94
CA SER A 3 -44.65 -9.28 -39.53
C SER A 3 -44.31 -7.80 -39.33
N THR A 4 -45.22 -7.05 -38.71
CA THR A 4 -44.98 -5.68 -38.25
C THR A 4 -44.25 -5.75 -36.91
N TRP A 5 -42.97 -5.41 -36.91
CA TRP A 5 -42.21 -5.23 -35.67
C TRP A 5 -42.64 -3.92 -35.00
N LEU A 6 -43.25 -4.01 -33.82
CA LEU A 6 -43.36 -2.87 -32.90
C LEU A 6 -41.95 -2.53 -32.40
N LYS A 7 -41.39 -1.39 -32.83
CA LYS A 7 -40.30 -0.73 -32.10
C LYS A 7 -40.92 -0.08 -30.86
N MET A 8 -40.92 -0.80 -29.74
CA MET A 8 -41.05 -0.19 -28.43
C MET A 8 -39.68 0.35 -28.00
N SER A 9 -39.66 1.63 -27.62
CA SER A 9 -38.88 2.23 -26.53
C SER A 9 -38.06 3.45 -26.97
N ASP A 10 -38.77 4.55 -27.24
CA ASP A 10 -38.31 5.90 -26.86
C ASP A 10 -38.36 6.01 -25.33
N PHE A 11 -37.38 5.41 -24.65
CA PHE A 11 -37.08 5.74 -23.26
C PHE A 11 -35.70 6.42 -23.24
N ASP A 12 -35.71 7.65 -23.71
CA ASP A 12 -34.62 8.60 -23.51
C ASP A 12 -34.62 8.94 -22.02
N PHE A 13 -33.87 8.17 -21.23
CA PHE A 13 -33.40 8.64 -19.93
C PHE A 13 -32.17 9.52 -20.21
N PRO A 14 -32.29 10.86 -20.24
CA PRO A 14 -31.15 11.68 -19.91
C PRO A 14 -30.91 11.44 -18.43
N SER A 15 -30.21 10.35 -18.08
CA SER A 15 -29.71 10.18 -16.73
C SER A 15 -28.68 11.28 -16.51
N ALA A 16 -29.18 12.42 -16.06
CA ALA A 16 -28.48 13.39 -15.25
C ALA A 16 -27.99 12.70 -13.97
N MET A 17 -27.05 11.76 -14.13
CA MET A 17 -26.17 11.41 -13.03
C MET A 17 -25.31 12.66 -12.82
N PRO A 18 -25.39 13.33 -11.66
CA PRO A 18 -24.37 14.31 -11.33
C PRO A 18 -23.00 13.63 -11.46
N PRO A 19 -21.96 14.33 -11.96
CA PRO A 19 -20.62 13.75 -11.98
C PRO A 19 -20.34 13.22 -10.57
N LYS A 20 -19.95 11.94 -10.47
CA LYS A 20 -19.54 11.36 -9.19
C LYS A 20 -18.59 12.35 -8.54
N PRO A 21 -18.78 12.71 -7.25
CA PRO A 21 -17.88 13.63 -6.57
C PRO A 21 -16.45 13.16 -6.84
N GLN A 22 -15.64 14.00 -7.52
CA GLN A 22 -14.23 13.71 -7.68
C GLN A 22 -13.62 13.90 -6.30
N GLN A 23 -13.57 12.83 -5.51
CA GLN A 23 -12.86 12.82 -4.24
C GLN A 23 -11.45 13.35 -4.49
N SER A 24 -11.03 14.28 -3.64
CA SER A 24 -9.68 14.84 -3.69
C SER A 24 -8.65 13.72 -3.45
N MET A 25 -7.41 13.92 -3.88
CA MET A 25 -6.33 12.96 -3.61
C MET A 25 -6.17 12.70 -2.11
N GLU A 26 -6.34 13.75 -1.30
CA GLU A 26 -6.28 13.67 0.15
C GLU A 26 -7.41 12.80 0.72
N GLU A 27 -8.66 13.01 0.29
CA GLU A 27 -9.80 12.19 0.72
C GLU A 27 -9.60 10.73 0.36
N ARG A 28 -9.12 10.43 -0.86
CA ARG A 28 -8.81 9.06 -1.29
C ARG A 28 -7.73 8.42 -0.43
N LEU A 29 -6.71 9.18 -0.04
CA LEU A 29 -5.66 8.67 0.84
C LEU A 29 -6.16 8.45 2.26
N ARG A 30 -7.02 9.33 2.79
CA ARG A 30 -7.62 9.15 4.12
C ARG A 30 -8.55 7.94 4.14
N GLU A 31 -9.33 7.74 3.08
CA GLU A 31 -10.14 6.52 2.90
C GLU A 31 -9.29 5.26 2.77
N SER A 32 -8.19 5.33 2.00
CA SER A 32 -7.22 4.24 1.88
C SER A 32 -6.57 3.93 3.21
N ALA A 33 -6.12 4.93 3.96
CA ALA A 33 -5.54 4.77 5.29
C ALA A 33 -6.56 4.16 6.27
N THR A 34 -7.81 4.62 6.23
CA THR A 34 -8.90 4.07 7.05
C THR A 34 -9.11 2.59 6.77
N SER A 35 -9.23 2.24 5.49
CA SER A 35 -9.43 0.86 5.05
C SER A 35 -8.25 -0.02 5.42
N TYR A 36 -7.03 0.50 5.26
CA TYR A 36 -5.81 -0.24 5.53
C TYR A 36 -5.58 -0.48 7.03
N ILE A 37 -5.80 0.55 7.86
CA ILE A 37 -5.77 0.41 9.32
C ILE A 37 -6.80 -0.63 9.77
N ALA A 38 -8.02 -0.58 9.24
CA ALA A 38 -9.08 -1.51 9.61
C ALA A 38 -8.73 -2.94 9.21
N ASP A 39 -8.20 -3.14 7.99
CA ASP A 39 -7.81 -4.45 7.47
C ASP A 39 -6.67 -5.08 8.30
N ILE A 40 -5.58 -4.35 8.55
CA ILE A 40 -4.48 -4.85 9.40
C ILE A 40 -5.00 -5.15 10.81
N THR A 41 -5.77 -4.24 11.41
CA THR A 41 -6.31 -4.44 12.78
C THR A 41 -7.19 -5.69 12.86
N ALA A 42 -7.98 -5.97 11.82
CA ALA A 42 -8.84 -7.15 11.77
C ALA A 42 -8.07 -8.45 11.56
N ARG A 43 -6.93 -8.39 10.86
CA ARG A 43 -6.09 -9.56 10.57
C ARG A 43 -5.06 -9.83 11.65
N LEU A 44 -4.75 -8.90 12.55
CA LEU A 44 -3.77 -9.14 13.62
C LEU A 44 -4.18 -10.34 14.49
N GLY A 45 -3.27 -11.31 14.60
CA GLY A 45 -3.47 -12.49 15.42
C GLY A 45 -3.68 -12.15 16.90
N LYS A 46 -4.37 -13.04 17.62
CA LYS A 46 -4.61 -12.84 19.06
C LYS A 46 -3.28 -12.82 19.82
N GLY A 47 -3.00 -11.70 20.51
CA GLY A 47 -1.76 -11.52 21.26
C GLY A 47 -0.56 -11.10 20.42
N VAL A 48 -0.78 -10.74 19.16
CA VAL A 48 0.23 -10.11 18.29
C VAL A 48 0.20 -8.61 18.52
N ASP A 49 1.35 -8.02 18.81
CA ASP A 49 1.48 -6.57 18.93
C ASP A 49 1.34 -5.90 17.56
N PRO A 50 0.58 -4.80 17.43
CA PRO A 50 0.46 -4.08 16.18
C PRO A 50 1.79 -3.38 15.80
N PRO A 51 2.07 -3.17 14.51
CA PRO A 51 3.21 -2.36 14.10
C PRO A 51 3.04 -0.91 14.57
N GLN A 52 4.13 -0.26 14.99
CA GLN A 52 4.09 1.11 15.51
C GLN A 52 3.59 2.11 14.46
N GLU A 53 3.83 1.78 13.19
CA GLU A 53 3.42 2.49 11.99
C GLU A 53 1.90 2.54 11.82
N LEU A 54 1.16 1.57 12.39
CA LEU A 54 -0.30 1.57 12.37
C LEU A 54 -0.85 2.71 13.23
N GLU A 55 -0.30 2.89 14.43
CA GLU A 55 -0.66 4.00 15.31
C GLU A 55 -0.13 5.34 14.76
N ALA A 56 1.03 5.35 14.12
CA ALA A 56 1.53 6.55 13.45
C ALA A 56 0.62 6.99 12.29
N LEU A 57 0.16 6.04 11.47
CA LEU A 57 -0.79 6.31 10.39
C LEU A 57 -2.14 6.76 10.93
N ARG A 58 -2.64 6.13 12.00
CA ARG A 58 -3.89 6.53 12.66
C ARG A 58 -3.84 7.99 13.13
N LYS A 59 -2.75 8.40 13.76
CA LYS A 59 -2.55 9.78 14.22
C LYS A 59 -2.53 10.78 13.06
N VAL A 60 -1.80 10.48 11.98
CA VAL A 60 -1.73 11.36 10.79
C VAL A 60 -3.07 11.41 10.05
N ARG A 61 -3.80 10.31 9.97
CA ARG A 61 -5.15 10.27 9.38
C ARG A 61 -6.14 11.12 10.18
N ASP A 62 -6.06 11.11 11.50
CA ASP A 62 -6.98 11.85 12.38
C ASP A 62 -6.59 13.32 12.56
N ASP A 63 -5.39 13.70 12.11
CA ASP A 63 -4.92 15.08 12.08
C ASP A 63 -5.40 15.80 10.82
N GLU A 64 -6.22 16.84 11.02
CA GLU A 64 -6.74 17.70 9.94
C GLU A 64 -5.64 18.55 9.29
N GLY A 65 -4.51 18.75 9.97
CA GLY A 65 -3.35 19.49 9.43
C GLY A 65 -2.37 18.64 8.62
N SER A 66 -2.57 17.32 8.58
CA SER A 66 -1.67 16.41 7.86
C SER A 66 -1.85 16.53 6.35
N ASP A 67 -0.74 16.67 5.64
CA ASP A 67 -0.71 16.81 4.19
C ASP A 67 -0.64 15.46 3.46
N VAL A 68 -0.85 15.51 2.14
CA VAL A 68 -0.80 14.35 1.24
C VAL A 68 0.53 13.61 1.35
N GLN A 69 1.64 14.34 1.50
CA GLN A 69 2.97 13.73 1.60
C GLN A 69 3.14 12.94 2.90
N THR A 70 2.78 13.52 4.04
CA THR A 70 2.88 12.84 5.34
C THR A 70 1.99 11.61 5.38
N LEU A 71 0.75 11.72 4.88
CA LEU A 71 -0.17 10.59 4.83
C LEU A 71 0.33 9.47 3.92
N SER A 72 0.83 9.82 2.72
CA SER A 72 1.42 8.85 1.79
C SER A 72 2.65 8.17 2.37
N LEU A 73 3.50 8.91 3.10
CA LEU A 73 4.67 8.37 3.77
C LEU A 73 4.28 7.35 4.82
N LYS A 74 3.29 7.67 5.68
CA LYS A 74 2.86 6.73 6.73
C LYS A 74 2.18 5.48 6.19
N ILE A 75 1.44 5.60 5.09
CA ILE A 75 0.90 4.42 4.38
C ILE A 75 2.06 3.56 3.86
N TYR A 76 3.07 4.18 3.23
CA TYR A 76 4.22 3.47 2.69
C TYR A 76 5.05 2.77 3.79
N GLU A 77 5.33 3.46 4.90
CA GLU A 77 6.03 2.87 6.04
C GLU A 77 5.28 1.67 6.61
N LEU A 78 3.96 1.80 6.81
CA LEU A 78 3.14 0.69 7.30
C LEU A 78 3.13 -0.48 6.33
N MET A 79 3.14 -0.23 5.02
CA MET A 79 3.21 -1.28 4.01
C MET A 79 4.55 -2.02 4.05
N ILE A 80 5.67 -1.30 4.20
CA ILE A 80 6.97 -1.94 4.38
C ILE A 80 6.99 -2.79 5.65
N GLU A 81 6.50 -2.25 6.78
CA GLU A 81 6.51 -3.01 8.02
C GLU A 81 5.59 -4.22 7.99
N GLN A 82 4.41 -4.11 7.39
CA GLN A 82 3.55 -5.27 7.19
C GLN A 82 4.27 -6.36 6.40
N GLY A 83 4.79 -6.03 5.21
CA GLY A 83 5.42 -7.01 4.33
C GLY A 83 6.71 -7.63 4.90
N MET A 84 7.39 -6.93 5.81
CA MET A 84 8.68 -7.36 6.34
C MET A 84 8.62 -7.96 7.74
N MET A 85 7.58 -7.68 8.53
CA MET A 85 7.48 -8.12 9.92
C MET A 85 6.36 -9.13 10.15
N TYR A 86 5.47 -9.33 9.18
CA TYR A 86 4.32 -10.20 9.33
C TYR A 86 4.16 -11.13 8.13
N ASP A 87 3.94 -12.41 8.42
CA ASP A 87 3.48 -13.37 7.43
C ASP A 87 1.95 -13.42 7.46
N VAL A 88 1.34 -13.63 6.30
CA VAL A 88 -0.10 -13.91 6.19
C VAL A 88 -0.30 -15.41 6.26
N ASP A 89 -0.99 -15.87 7.30
CA ASP A 89 -1.41 -17.27 7.41
C ASP A 89 -2.32 -17.61 6.21
N PRO A 90 -1.97 -18.61 5.38
CA PRO A 90 -2.67 -18.88 4.12
C PRO A 90 -4.07 -19.48 4.34
N ASP A 91 -4.34 -20.07 5.50
CA ASP A 91 -5.60 -20.72 5.81
C ASP A 91 -6.61 -19.75 6.45
N THR A 92 -6.12 -18.78 7.21
CA THR A 92 -6.95 -17.87 8.02
C THR A 92 -6.86 -16.40 7.62
N GLY A 93 -5.84 -16.02 6.84
CA GLY A 93 -5.55 -14.63 6.49
C GLY A 93 -5.02 -13.78 7.65
N VAL A 94 -4.70 -14.43 8.78
CA VAL A 94 -4.22 -13.76 10.01
C VAL A 94 -2.75 -13.36 9.84
N LEU A 95 -2.41 -12.16 10.30
CA LEU A 95 -1.04 -11.68 10.38
C LEU A 95 -0.36 -12.22 11.63
N THR A 96 0.70 -12.99 11.42
CA THR A 96 1.59 -13.49 12.48
C THR A 96 2.98 -12.90 12.31
N PRO A 97 3.71 -12.58 13.39
CA PRO A 97 5.09 -12.10 13.27
C PRO A 97 5.94 -13.05 12.45
N THR A 98 6.67 -12.51 11.49
CA THR A 98 7.56 -13.31 10.67
C THR A 98 8.70 -13.88 11.52
N GLN A 99 9.02 -15.15 11.31
CA GLN A 99 10.25 -15.75 11.85
C GLN A 99 11.37 -15.80 10.81
N PHE A 100 11.14 -15.15 9.68
CA PHE A 100 11.99 -15.25 8.52
C PHE A 100 13.22 -14.35 8.64
N ASP A 101 14.41 -14.94 8.56
CA ASP A 101 15.66 -14.20 8.57
C ASP A 101 15.98 -13.68 7.17
N ILE A 102 15.59 -12.43 6.91
CA ILE A 102 15.75 -11.78 5.60
C ILE A 102 17.20 -11.88 5.09
N LYS A 103 18.21 -11.66 5.96
CA LYS A 103 19.62 -11.59 5.54
C LYS A 103 20.15 -12.90 4.99
N ASN A 104 19.68 -14.00 5.55
CA ASN A 104 20.14 -15.33 5.20
C ASN A 104 19.32 -16.00 4.08
N ASN A 105 18.30 -15.32 3.57
CA ASN A 105 17.37 -15.88 2.58
C ASN A 105 17.11 -14.93 1.39
N LEU A 106 18.09 -14.07 1.05
CA LEU A 106 18.00 -13.13 -0.07
C LEU A 106 17.94 -13.83 -1.44
N ASP A 107 18.27 -15.10 -1.51
CA ASP A 107 18.18 -15.95 -2.70
C ASP A 107 16.78 -16.50 -2.95
N ILE A 108 15.87 -16.39 -1.98
CA ILE A 108 14.48 -16.83 -2.13
C ILE A 108 13.72 -15.88 -3.07
N PRO A 109 13.13 -16.38 -4.17
CA PRO A 109 12.45 -15.55 -5.16
C PRO A 109 11.31 -14.70 -4.59
N GLU A 110 10.56 -15.24 -3.63
CA GLU A 110 9.44 -14.58 -2.98
C GLU A 110 9.90 -13.37 -2.15
N VAL A 111 11.04 -13.48 -1.46
CA VAL A 111 11.65 -12.37 -0.72
C VAL A 111 12.05 -11.27 -1.68
N LYS A 112 12.75 -11.63 -2.76
CA LYS A 112 13.14 -10.66 -3.78
C LYS A 112 11.92 -10.00 -4.44
N ALA A 113 10.84 -10.75 -4.68
CA ALA A 113 9.60 -10.22 -5.24
C ALA A 113 8.93 -9.21 -4.30
N GLU A 114 8.86 -9.50 -3.01
CA GLU A 114 8.30 -8.59 -2.01
C GLU A 114 9.12 -7.30 -1.91
N PHE A 115 10.45 -7.40 -1.82
CA PHE A 115 11.33 -6.23 -1.82
C PHE A 115 11.20 -5.40 -3.10
N ASN A 116 11.10 -6.05 -4.26
CA ASN A 116 10.89 -5.36 -5.53
C ASN A 116 9.54 -4.63 -5.56
N HIS A 117 8.48 -5.25 -5.03
CA HIS A 117 7.17 -4.63 -4.92
C HIS A 117 7.20 -3.37 -4.05
N LEU A 118 7.76 -3.48 -2.85
CA LEU A 118 7.89 -2.36 -1.91
C LEU A 118 8.74 -1.21 -2.50
N TYR A 119 9.89 -1.55 -3.08
CA TYR A 119 10.76 -0.56 -3.74
C TYR A 119 10.06 0.13 -4.92
N SER A 120 9.43 -0.65 -5.80
CA SER A 120 8.69 -0.13 -6.95
C SER A 120 7.54 0.79 -6.53
N TYR A 121 6.83 0.44 -5.46
CA TYR A 121 5.77 1.28 -4.92
C TYR A 121 6.29 2.64 -4.45
N GLY A 122 7.43 2.68 -3.75
CA GLY A 122 8.10 3.94 -3.40
C GLY A 122 8.40 4.79 -4.63
N MET A 123 8.90 4.17 -5.72
CA MET A 123 9.15 4.86 -6.99
C MET A 123 7.87 5.37 -7.66
N GLU A 124 6.76 4.65 -7.54
CA GLU A 124 5.46 5.13 -8.01
C GLU A 124 4.96 6.35 -7.23
N LEU A 125 5.17 6.39 -5.91
CA LEU A 125 4.80 7.56 -5.10
C LEU A 125 5.59 8.82 -5.52
N ILE A 126 6.86 8.66 -5.87
CA ILE A 126 7.67 9.76 -6.44
C ILE A 126 7.09 10.21 -7.78
N LYS A 127 6.81 9.26 -8.69
CA LYS A 127 6.26 9.57 -10.02
C LYS A 127 4.92 10.30 -9.97
N ARG A 128 4.10 10.01 -8.95
CA ARG A 128 2.81 10.66 -8.72
C ARG A 128 2.91 12.00 -8.00
N GLY A 129 4.13 12.43 -7.63
CA GLY A 129 4.35 13.66 -6.86
C GLY A 129 3.83 13.58 -5.42
N MET A 130 3.65 12.36 -4.89
CA MET A 130 3.09 12.12 -3.56
C MET A 130 4.19 12.08 -2.50
N LEU A 131 5.42 11.77 -2.88
CA LEU A 131 6.60 11.81 -2.01
C LEU A 131 7.80 12.37 -2.76
N ASP A 132 8.67 13.06 -2.02
CA ASP A 132 9.94 13.54 -2.56
C ASP A 132 10.97 12.41 -2.67
N LEU A 133 11.86 12.53 -3.66
CA LEU A 133 12.90 11.53 -3.94
C LEU A 133 13.76 11.24 -2.71
N ASP A 134 14.20 12.29 -2.02
CA ASP A 134 15.10 12.15 -0.86
C ASP A 134 14.41 11.48 0.32
N VAL A 135 13.11 11.74 0.52
CA VAL A 135 12.30 11.08 1.55
C VAL A 135 12.20 9.58 1.26
N VAL A 136 11.84 9.21 0.02
CA VAL A 136 11.72 7.79 -0.35
C VAL A 136 13.08 7.08 -0.27
N LYS A 137 14.17 7.71 -0.72
CA LYS A 137 15.52 7.15 -0.60
C LYS A 137 15.89 6.84 0.85
N GLU A 138 15.66 7.79 1.76
CA GLU A 138 15.94 7.59 3.18
C GLU A 138 15.06 6.48 3.79
N THR A 139 13.77 6.44 3.44
CA THR A 139 12.86 5.38 3.88
C THR A 139 13.28 4.01 3.37
N VAL A 140 13.61 3.89 2.09
CA VAL A 140 14.09 2.63 1.47
C VAL A 140 15.40 2.19 2.12
N LYS A 141 16.35 3.11 2.31
CA LYS A 141 17.63 2.80 2.95
C LYS A 141 17.43 2.22 4.36
N LYS A 142 16.66 2.91 5.20
CA LYS A 142 16.45 2.52 6.60
C LYS A 142 15.58 1.27 6.76
N ARG A 143 14.52 1.14 5.96
CA ARG A 143 13.50 0.11 6.18
C ARG A 143 13.62 -1.11 5.27
N LEU A 144 14.34 -1.00 4.14
CA LEU A 144 14.58 -2.13 3.23
C LEU A 144 16.07 -2.51 3.21
N ILE A 145 16.96 -1.59 2.81
CA ILE A 145 18.37 -1.91 2.53
C ILE A 145 19.09 -2.40 3.79
N GLU A 146 18.96 -1.69 4.92
CA GLU A 146 19.58 -2.08 6.20
C GLU A 146 19.17 -3.49 6.67
N ARG A 147 17.96 -3.95 6.30
CA ARG A 147 17.46 -5.29 6.62
C ARG A 147 18.13 -6.38 5.80
N THR A 148 18.55 -6.08 4.58
CA THR A 148 19.29 -7.02 3.73
C THR A 148 20.77 -7.14 4.11
N GLY A 149 21.35 -6.09 4.71
CA GLY A 149 22.78 -6.02 4.98
C GLY A 149 23.64 -5.71 3.74
N LEU A 150 23.02 -5.45 2.59
CA LEU A 150 23.68 -5.03 1.35
C LEU A 150 23.99 -3.53 1.37
N SER A 151 24.97 -3.10 0.58
CA SER A 151 25.10 -1.69 0.22
C SER A 151 23.93 -1.24 -0.68
N PRO A 152 23.67 0.08 -0.82
CA PRO A 152 22.65 0.55 -1.75
C PRO A 152 22.85 0.09 -3.20
N GLU A 153 24.09 0.09 -3.67
CA GLU A 153 24.44 -0.36 -5.03
C GLU A 153 24.25 -1.88 -5.20
N GLU A 154 24.61 -2.65 -4.18
CA GLU A 154 24.41 -4.10 -4.15
C GLU A 154 22.92 -4.47 -4.09
N PHE A 155 22.13 -3.68 -3.36
CA PHE A 155 20.69 -3.85 -3.25
C PHE A 155 19.99 -3.58 -4.58
N ASP A 156 20.33 -2.48 -5.27
CA ASP A 156 19.79 -2.18 -6.60
C ASP A 156 20.13 -3.30 -7.60
N ALA A 157 21.40 -3.75 -7.61
CA ALA A 157 21.84 -4.86 -8.46
C ALA A 157 21.13 -6.18 -8.12
N TRP A 158 20.93 -6.46 -6.82
CA TRP A 158 20.18 -7.63 -6.36
C TRP A 158 18.74 -7.59 -6.83
N LEU A 159 18.09 -6.43 -6.81
CA LEU A 159 16.73 -6.25 -7.35
C LEU A 159 16.66 -6.30 -8.88
N GLY A 160 17.78 -6.07 -9.58
CA GLY A 160 17.88 -6.09 -11.03
C GLY A 160 17.70 -4.72 -11.69
N TYR A 161 18.03 -3.64 -10.97
CA TYR A 161 18.08 -2.26 -11.49
C TYR A 161 19.48 -1.86 -11.96
#